data_AF-A0A151Z155-F1
#
_entry.id   AF-A0A151Z155-F1
#
_cell.length_a   1.000
_cell.length_b   1.000
_cell.length_c   1.000
_cell.angle_alpha   90.00
_cell.angle_beta   90.00
_cell.angle_gamma   90.00
#
_symmetry.space_group_name_H-M   'P 1'
#
loop_
_entity.id
_entity.type
_entity.pdbx_description
1 polymer ?
#
loop_
_entity_poly.entity_id
_entity_poly.type
_entity_poly.pdbx_seq_one_letter_code
_entity_poly.pdbx_strand_id
1 'polypeptide(L)'
;MLLKVLKPLKMSVLTTAFKKLLEHHDALRLRFHKEEGGWKQSNAPKELHQIVEYVDVSKFSEEQRLKKVEEIGERTQRKLNLSEGPLIRAVYFDHGSGGSSRLLIVVHHLVMDGVSWRILLEDLEMLVCGLETGQTPALPEKTTSYQEWAQALYQYAKEESLLTELAYW
;
A
#
# COMPACT_ATOMS: atom_id res chain seq x y z
N MET A 1 -4.77 -7.03 -3.21
CA MET A 1 -5.26 -7.90 -2.12
C MET A 1 -6.69 -7.53 -1.75
N LEU A 2 -7.61 -8.48 -1.69
CA LEU A 2 -9.01 -8.25 -1.31
C LEU A 2 -9.29 -8.89 0.06
N LEU A 3 -9.68 -8.07 1.04
CA LEU A 3 -9.88 -8.48 2.43
C LEU A 3 -11.36 -8.50 2.78
N LYS A 4 -11.76 -9.48 3.61
CA LYS A 4 -13.06 -9.47 4.28
C LYS A 4 -12.98 -8.57 5.50
N VAL A 5 -13.89 -7.60 5.57
CA VAL A 5 -13.99 -6.70 6.72
C VAL A 5 -15.04 -7.27 7.68
N LEU A 6 -14.64 -7.54 8.92
CA LEU A 6 -15.50 -8.21 9.91
C LEU A 6 -16.53 -7.27 10.55
N LYS A 7 -16.18 -5.98 10.70
CA LYS A 7 -17.04 -4.94 11.26
C LYS A 7 -17.04 -3.72 10.33
N PRO A 8 -18.20 -3.09 10.05
CA PRO A 8 -18.23 -1.89 9.23
C PRO A 8 -17.27 -0.82 9.73
N LEU A 9 -16.47 -0.24 8.83
CA LEU A 9 -15.45 0.74 9.18
C LEU A 9 -15.90 2.13 8.77
N LYS A 10 -15.65 3.12 9.62
CA LYS A 10 -15.86 4.52 9.27
C LYS A 10 -14.84 4.96 8.22
N MET A 11 -15.29 5.64 7.18
CA MET A 11 -14.40 6.15 6.14
C MET A 11 -13.34 7.12 6.66
N SER A 12 -13.64 7.89 7.70
CA SER A 12 -12.67 8.76 8.38
C SER A 12 -11.53 7.97 9.03
N VAL A 13 -11.84 6.81 9.62
CA VAL A 13 -10.84 5.91 10.23
C VAL A 13 -9.93 5.33 9.15
N LEU A 14 -10.49 4.76 8.09
CA LEU A 14 -9.70 4.23 6.98
C LEU A 14 -8.81 5.29 6.33
N THR A 15 -9.37 6.47 6.04
CA THR A 15 -8.60 7.58 5.44
C THR A 15 -7.44 7.99 6.33
N THR A 16 -7.66 8.09 7.64
CA THR A 16 -6.62 8.46 8.62
C THR A 16 -5.57 7.35 8.76
N ALA A 17 -5.99 6.08 8.79
CA ALA A 17 -5.09 4.94 8.88
C ALA A 17 -4.16 4.88 7.65
N PHE A 18 -4.71 4.98 6.43
CA PHE A 18 -3.89 4.99 5.21
C PHE A 18 -2.94 6.19 5.13
N LYS A 19 -3.36 7.37 5.64
CA LYS A 19 -2.46 8.52 5.75
C LYS A 19 -1.28 8.22 6.68
N LYS A 20 -1.54 7.63 7.86
CA LYS A 20 -0.48 7.24 8.82
C LYS A 20 0.44 6.15 8.26
N LEU A 21 -0.11 5.15 7.58
CA LEU A 21 0.70 4.13 6.89
C LEU A 21 1.61 4.77 5.85
N LEU A 22 1.08 5.71 5.08
CA LEU A 22 1.87 6.41 4.08
C LEU A 22 2.97 7.24 4.70
N GLU A 23 2.75 7.91 5.84
CA GLU A 23 3.77 8.64 6.60
C GLU A 23 4.83 7.70 7.20
N HIS A 24 4.42 6.51 7.63
CA HIS A 24 5.28 5.53 8.28
C HIS A 24 6.12 4.70 7.29
N HIS A 25 5.53 4.18 6.22
CA HIS A 25 6.23 3.37 5.22
C HIS A 25 6.66 4.20 4.02
N ASP A 26 7.87 4.76 4.10
CA ASP A 26 8.36 5.74 3.13
C ASP A 26 8.40 5.20 1.69
N ALA A 27 8.64 3.89 1.50
CA ALA A 27 8.67 3.26 0.17
C ALA A 27 7.34 3.40 -0.60
N LEU A 28 6.20 3.49 0.09
CA LEU A 28 4.89 3.66 -0.57
C LEU A 28 4.75 5.03 -1.27
N ARG A 29 5.62 5.99 -0.95
CA ARG A 29 5.66 7.35 -1.52
C ARG A 29 6.76 7.52 -2.57
N LEU A 30 7.38 6.42 -3.03
CA LEU A 30 8.37 6.50 -4.09
C LEU A 30 7.78 7.01 -5.40
N ARG A 31 8.63 7.63 -6.21
CA ARG A 31 8.38 8.11 -7.57
C ARG A 31 9.51 7.67 -8.48
N PHE A 32 9.16 7.32 -9.71
CA PHE A 32 10.07 6.82 -10.73
C PHE A 32 9.94 7.67 -11.99
N HIS A 33 11.04 8.31 -12.36
CA HIS A 33 11.14 9.13 -13.56
C HIS A 33 12.22 8.57 -14.47
N LYS A 34 11.95 8.56 -15.77
CA LYS A 34 12.96 8.23 -16.77
C LYS A 34 13.68 9.52 -17.16
N GLU A 35 14.96 9.62 -16.83
CA GLU A 35 15.86 10.68 -17.24
C GLU A 35 16.79 10.18 -18.36
N GLU A 36 17.57 11.05 -19.01
CA GLU A 36 18.47 10.68 -20.12
C GLU A 36 19.49 9.58 -19.73
N GLY A 37 19.91 9.55 -18.46
CA GLY A 37 20.84 8.56 -17.92
C GLY A 37 20.20 7.28 -17.37
N GLY A 38 18.88 7.13 -17.46
CA GLY A 38 18.17 5.96 -16.96
C GLY A 38 17.05 6.29 -15.99
N TRP A 39 16.64 5.29 -15.19
CA TRP A 39 15.59 5.47 -14.21
C TRP A 39 16.12 6.09 -12.93
N LYS A 40 15.40 7.11 -12.44
CA LYS A 40 15.63 7.73 -11.15
C LYS A 40 14.46 7.47 -10.24
N GLN A 41 14.78 7.03 -9.04
CA GLN A 41 13.84 6.82 -7.96
C GLN A 41 14.02 7.92 -6.91
N SER A 42 12.92 8.46 -6.39
CA SER A 42 12.93 9.46 -5.30
C SER A 42 11.76 9.25 -4.35
N ASN A 43 11.86 9.76 -3.12
CA ASN A 43 10.77 9.72 -2.15
C ASN A 43 9.99 11.04 -2.16
N ALA A 44 8.68 11.00 -2.35
CA ALA A 44 7.86 12.18 -2.18
C ALA A 44 7.73 12.52 -0.67
N PRO A 45 7.89 13.80 -0.28
CA PRO A 45 7.84 14.21 1.13
C PRO A 45 6.47 13.93 1.78
N LYS A 46 5.41 13.93 0.98
CA LYS A 46 4.05 13.57 1.38
C LYS A 46 3.29 13.01 0.20
N GLU A 47 2.30 12.17 0.49
CA GLU A 47 1.32 11.76 -0.51
C GLU A 47 0.20 12.80 -0.56
N LEU A 48 -0.11 13.26 -1.77
CA LEU A 48 -1.11 14.30 -2.04
C LEU A 48 -2.40 13.73 -2.65
N HIS A 49 -2.34 12.50 -3.16
CA HIS A 49 -3.48 11.89 -3.80
C HIS A 49 -4.47 11.33 -2.78
N GLN A 50 -5.75 11.34 -3.13
CA GLN A 50 -6.74 10.55 -2.43
C GLN A 50 -6.51 9.06 -2.72
N ILE A 51 -6.24 8.32 -1.65
CA ILE A 51 -5.89 6.89 -1.71
C ILE A 51 -7.10 6.00 -1.49
N VAL A 52 -8.02 6.43 -0.63
CA VAL A 52 -9.17 5.62 -0.21
C VAL A 52 -10.42 6.06 -0.96
N GLU A 53 -11.07 5.11 -1.63
CA GLU A 53 -12.35 5.26 -2.33
C GLU A 53 -13.44 4.47 -1.57
N TYR A 54 -14.64 5.04 -1.45
CA TYR A 54 -15.82 4.36 -0.90
C TYR A 54 -16.76 3.98 -2.04
N VAL A 55 -17.28 2.75 -2.01
CA VAL A 55 -18.23 2.25 -3.01
C VAL A 55 -19.35 1.53 -2.29
N ASP A 56 -20.56 2.10 -2.33
CA ASP A 56 -21.77 1.42 -1.88
C ASP A 56 -22.19 0.38 -2.91
N VAL A 57 -22.15 -0.89 -2.52
CA VAL A 57 -22.65 -2.01 -3.32
C VAL A 57 -23.81 -2.75 -2.65
N SER A 58 -24.40 -2.17 -1.60
CA SER A 58 -25.46 -2.77 -0.78
C SER A 58 -26.72 -3.10 -1.59
N LYS A 59 -27.03 -2.31 -2.63
CA LYS A 59 -28.23 -2.45 -3.46
C LYS A 59 -28.11 -3.46 -4.61
N PHE A 60 -26.91 -4.01 -4.85
CA PHE A 60 -26.68 -4.97 -5.93
C PHE A 60 -26.91 -6.41 -5.47
N SER A 61 -27.31 -7.29 -6.39
CA SER A 61 -27.30 -8.74 -6.16
C SER A 61 -25.87 -9.26 -5.98
N GLU A 62 -25.71 -10.48 -5.46
CA GLU A 62 -24.37 -11.06 -5.27
C GLU A 62 -23.56 -11.14 -6.57
N GLU A 63 -24.16 -11.59 -7.67
CA GLU A 63 -23.51 -11.67 -8.98
C GLU A 63 -23.09 -10.27 -9.48
N GLN A 64 -23.95 -9.27 -9.32
CA GLN A 64 -23.65 -7.89 -9.68
C GLN A 64 -22.53 -7.29 -8.82
N ARG A 65 -22.49 -7.61 -7.52
CA ARG A 65 -21.41 -7.19 -6.61
C ARG A 65 -20.07 -7.74 -7.05
N LEU A 66 -19.99 -9.02 -7.42
CA LEU A 66 -18.74 -9.64 -7.89
C LEU A 66 -18.21 -8.94 -9.14
N LYS A 67 -19.06 -8.75 -10.15
CA LYS A 67 -18.73 -8.00 -11.37
C LYS A 67 -18.26 -6.58 -11.03
N LYS A 68 -18.92 -5.92 -10.06
CA LYS A 68 -18.56 -4.55 -9.68
C LYS A 68 -17.22 -4.46 -8.97
N VAL A 69 -16.91 -5.41 -8.10
CA VAL A 69 -15.61 -5.50 -7.41
C VAL A 69 -14.49 -5.73 -8.43
N GLU A 70 -14.71 -6.58 -9.42
CA GLU A 70 -13.74 -6.84 -10.50
C GLU A 70 -13.50 -5.59 -11.36
N GLU A 71 -14.56 -4.99 -11.91
CA GLU A 71 -14.49 -3.74 -12.70
C GLU A 71 -13.73 -2.62 -11.96
N ILE A 72 -14.08 -2.42 -10.69
CA ILE A 72 -13.46 -1.37 -9.87
C ILE A 72 -12.02 -1.75 -9.52
N GLY A 73 -11.74 -3.05 -9.31
CA GLY A 73 -10.40 -3.56 -9.10
C GLY A 73 -9.48 -3.28 -10.28
N GLU A 74 -9.91 -3.60 -11.50
CA GLU A 74 -9.16 -3.30 -12.72
C GLU A 74 -8.92 -1.80 -12.90
N ARG A 75 -9.98 -0.99 -12.74
CA ARG A 75 -9.89 0.46 -12.83
C ARG A 75 -8.91 1.01 -11.79
N THR A 76 -8.91 0.47 -10.58
CA THR A 76 -8.01 0.92 -9.49
C THR A 76 -6.56 0.58 -9.78
N GLN A 77 -6.29 -0.61 -10.33
CA GLN A 77 -4.95 -1.01 -10.78
C GLN A 77 -4.39 -0.08 -11.86
N ARG A 78 -5.22 0.31 -12.85
CA ARG A 78 -4.82 1.25 -13.92
C ARG A 78 -4.58 2.69 -13.44
N LYS A 79 -5.05 3.05 -12.25
CA LYS A 79 -4.87 4.40 -11.66
C LYS A 79 -3.55 4.56 -10.88
N LEU A 80 -2.73 3.52 -10.78
CA LEU A 80 -1.38 3.65 -10.25
C LEU A 80 -0.52 4.43 -11.26
N ASN A 81 0.28 5.37 -10.78
CA ASN A 81 1.18 6.16 -11.63
C ASN A 81 2.58 6.16 -11.02
N LEU A 82 3.57 5.72 -11.79
CA LEU A 82 4.94 5.59 -11.32
C LEU A 82 5.62 6.93 -11.06
N SER A 83 5.35 7.94 -11.87
CA SER A 83 6.04 9.22 -11.85
C SER A 83 5.41 10.22 -10.88
N GLU A 84 4.08 10.30 -10.84
CA GLU A 84 3.38 11.26 -9.97
C GLU A 84 2.78 10.61 -8.72
N GLY A 85 2.62 9.29 -8.73
CA GLY A 85 1.90 8.55 -7.70
C GLY A 85 0.38 8.62 -7.85
N PRO A 86 -0.36 8.01 -6.92
CA PRO A 86 0.16 7.19 -5.83
C PRO A 86 0.50 5.77 -6.31
N LEU A 87 1.36 5.09 -5.55
CA LEU A 87 1.71 3.67 -5.78
C LEU A 87 0.85 2.71 -4.98
N ILE A 88 -0.03 3.23 -4.13
CA ILE A 88 -1.01 2.48 -3.35
C ILE A 88 -2.39 3.12 -3.50
N ARG A 89 -3.44 2.30 -3.55
CA ARG A 89 -4.84 2.70 -3.52
C ARG A 89 -5.65 1.70 -2.70
N ALA A 90 -6.72 2.17 -2.08
CA ALA A 90 -7.64 1.35 -1.32
C ALA A 90 -9.09 1.63 -1.72
N VAL A 91 -9.91 0.59 -1.78
CA VAL A 91 -11.34 0.70 -2.07
C VAL A 91 -12.12 -0.06 -1.01
N TYR A 92 -12.98 0.65 -0.28
CA TYR A 92 -13.92 0.06 0.65
C TYR A 92 -15.26 -0.17 -0.03
N PHE A 93 -15.63 -1.44 -0.19
CA PHE A 93 -16.92 -1.86 -0.71
C PHE A 93 -17.88 -2.13 0.44
N ASP A 94 -18.90 -1.27 0.57
CA ASP A 94 -19.93 -1.41 1.58
C ASP A 94 -21.05 -2.32 1.08
N HIS A 95 -21.27 -3.43 1.80
CA HIS A 95 -22.29 -4.42 1.48
C HIS A 95 -23.60 -4.19 2.26
N GLY A 96 -23.69 -3.12 3.06
CA GLY A 96 -24.82 -2.83 3.93
C GLY A 96 -24.90 -3.77 5.14
N SER A 97 -25.97 -3.64 5.92
CA SER A 97 -26.15 -4.32 7.21
C SER A 97 -26.24 -5.85 7.15
N GLY A 98 -26.52 -6.43 5.98
CA GLY A 98 -26.68 -7.88 5.78
C GLY A 98 -25.46 -8.61 5.22
N GLY A 99 -24.37 -7.91 4.88
CA GLY A 99 -23.21 -8.50 4.24
C GLY A 99 -21.88 -8.03 4.85
N SER A 100 -20.88 -8.92 4.86
CA SER A 100 -19.53 -8.49 5.25
C SER A 100 -18.95 -7.61 4.13
N SER A 101 -18.63 -6.36 4.45
CA SER A 101 -17.91 -5.44 3.56
C SER A 101 -16.56 -6.00 3.10
N ARG A 102 -15.97 -5.38 2.09
CA ARG A 102 -14.65 -5.75 1.55
C ARG A 102 -13.73 -4.54 1.47
N LEU A 103 -12.44 -4.77 1.69
CA LEU A 103 -11.39 -3.77 1.48
C LEU A 103 -10.43 -4.30 0.43
N LEU A 104 -10.38 -3.65 -0.72
CA LEU A 104 -9.36 -3.89 -1.74
C LEU A 104 -8.19 -2.95 -1.48
N ILE A 105 -6.98 -3.50 -1.44
CA ILE A 105 -5.73 -2.74 -1.43
C ILE A 105 -4.93 -3.12 -2.67
N VAL A 106 -4.56 -2.12 -3.45
CA VAL A 106 -3.78 -2.24 -4.68
C VAL A 106 -2.49 -1.48 -4.50
N VAL A 107 -1.35 -2.15 -4.71
CA VAL A 107 -0.01 -1.55 -4.55
C VAL A 107 0.86 -1.94 -5.72
N HIS A 108 1.68 -1.02 -6.22
CA HIS A 108 2.66 -1.31 -7.26
C HIS A 108 3.77 -2.23 -6.70
N HIS A 109 4.12 -3.28 -7.44
CA HIS A 109 5.06 -4.29 -6.94
C HIS A 109 6.49 -3.77 -6.71
N LEU A 110 6.87 -2.66 -7.35
CA LEU A 110 8.17 -2.00 -7.10
C LEU A 110 8.35 -1.52 -5.65
N VAL A 111 7.27 -1.40 -4.87
CA VAL A 111 7.30 -0.87 -3.49
C VAL A 111 6.66 -1.82 -2.49
N MET A 112 6.45 -3.08 -2.88
CA MET A 112 5.76 -4.07 -2.07
C MET A 112 6.21 -5.49 -2.44
N ASP A 113 6.40 -6.34 -1.45
CA ASP A 113 6.65 -7.77 -1.61
C ASP A 113 5.83 -8.59 -0.59
N GLY A 114 6.02 -9.91 -0.59
CA GLY A 114 5.29 -10.81 0.31
C GLY A 114 5.51 -10.53 1.79
N VAL A 115 6.72 -10.10 2.19
CA VAL A 115 7.06 -9.79 3.59
C VAL A 115 6.41 -8.46 3.99
N SER A 116 6.49 -7.46 3.12
CA SER A 116 5.94 -6.12 3.30
C SER A 116 4.43 -6.13 3.47
N TRP A 117 3.72 -7.05 2.80
CA TRP A 117 2.26 -7.21 2.97
C TRP A 117 1.87 -7.52 4.40
N ARG A 118 2.63 -8.38 5.09
CA ARG A 118 2.34 -8.74 6.48
C ARG A 118 2.45 -7.52 7.40
N ILE A 119 3.55 -6.78 7.26
CA ILE A 119 3.82 -5.56 8.05
C ILE A 119 2.72 -4.53 7.80
N LEU A 120 2.40 -4.25 6.53
CA LEU A 120 1.36 -3.28 6.17
C LEU A 120 -0.01 -3.63 6.78
N LEU A 121 -0.37 -4.91 6.81
CA LEU A 121 -1.65 -5.36 7.34
C LEU A 121 -1.70 -5.32 8.88
N GLU A 122 -0.63 -5.73 9.56
CA GLU A 122 -0.50 -5.63 11.02
C GLU A 122 -0.61 -4.16 11.47
N ASP A 123 0.09 -3.25 10.79
CA ASP A 123 0.04 -1.82 11.07
C ASP A 123 -1.33 -1.21 10.72
N LEU A 124 -1.96 -1.62 9.61
CA LEU A 124 -3.30 -1.18 9.24
C LEU A 124 -4.32 -1.59 10.32
N GLU A 125 -4.27 -2.82 10.80
CA GLU A 125 -5.16 -3.32 11.85
C GLU A 125 -4.96 -2.54 13.16
N MET A 126 -3.72 -2.33 13.58
CA MET A 126 -3.39 -1.53 14.78
C MET A 126 -3.95 -0.11 14.69
N LEU A 127 -3.75 0.54 13.53
CA LEU A 127 -4.25 1.89 13.29
C LEU A 127 -5.79 1.94 13.31
N VAL A 128 -6.44 1.01 12.62
CA VAL A 128 -7.91 0.96 12.56
C VAL A 128 -8.50 0.74 13.95
N CYS A 129 -8.03 -0.27 14.69
CA CYS A 129 -8.52 -0.59 16.03
C CYS A 129 -8.32 0.57 17.03
N GLY A 130 -7.15 1.21 17.02
CA GLY A 130 -6.89 2.36 17.87
C GLY A 130 -7.78 3.56 17.53
N LEU A 131 -7.91 3.89 16.24
CA LEU A 131 -8.73 5.02 15.80
C LEU A 131 -10.24 4.80 16.05
N GLU A 132 -10.74 3.56 15.94
CA GLU A 132 -12.14 3.24 16.26
C GLU A 132 -12.48 3.44 17.74
N THR A 133 -11.50 3.22 18.62
CA THR A 133 -11.64 3.42 20.07
C THR A 133 -11.31 4.85 20.52
N GLY A 134 -11.05 5.76 19.58
CA GLY A 134 -10.71 7.16 19.86
C GLY A 134 -9.29 7.36 20.36
N GLN A 135 -8.43 6.34 20.27
CA GLN A 135 -7.02 6.43 20.63
C GLN A 135 -6.19 6.96 19.45
N THR A 136 -4.97 7.43 19.75
CA THR A 136 -3.97 7.75 18.74
C THR A 136 -2.93 6.63 18.71
N PRO A 137 -3.15 5.55 17.92
CA PRO A 137 -2.21 4.45 17.84
C PRO A 137 -0.84 4.95 17.33
N ALA A 138 0.21 4.51 18.02
CA ALA A 138 1.60 4.69 17.61
C ALA A 138 2.07 3.39 16.98
N LEU A 139 2.55 3.46 15.74
CA LEU A 139 3.20 2.34 15.09
C LEU A 139 4.57 2.08 15.74
N PRO A 140 5.12 0.85 15.60
CA PRO A 140 6.48 0.55 16.04
C PRO A 140 7.50 1.53 15.44
N GLU A 141 8.69 1.62 16.05
CA GLU A 141 9.78 2.41 15.47
C GLU A 141 10.16 1.90 14.07
N LYS A 142 10.49 2.84 13.17
CA LYS A 142 10.93 2.47 11.81
C LYS A 142 12.23 1.69 11.89
N THR A 143 12.34 0.67 11.05
CA THR A 143 13.59 -0.04 10.80
C THR A 143 14.40 0.68 9.70
N THR A 144 15.46 0.03 9.20
CA THR A 144 16.27 0.53 8.09
C THR A 144 15.41 0.99 6.92
N SER A 145 15.60 2.23 6.50
CA SER A 145 14.86 2.76 5.35
C SER A 145 15.27 2.05 4.07
N TYR A 146 14.36 2.00 3.08
CA TYR A 146 14.68 1.45 1.76
C TYR A 146 15.85 2.20 1.09
N GLN A 147 16.01 3.49 1.39
CA GLN A 147 17.11 4.30 0.88
C GLN A 147 18.46 3.87 1.47
N GLU A 148 18.54 3.69 2.78
CA GLU A 148 19.76 3.19 3.46
C GLU A 148 20.09 1.78 2.98
N TRP A 149 19.08 0.90 2.86
CA TRP A 149 19.27 -0.44 2.31
C TRP A 149 19.83 -0.41 0.88
N ALA A 150 19.24 0.40 0.00
CA ALA A 150 19.70 0.53 -1.38
C ALA A 150 21.13 1.06 -1.48
N GLN A 151 21.50 2.01 -0.62
CA GLN A 151 22.87 2.52 -0.53
C GLN A 151 23.84 1.46 -0.03
N ALA A 152 23.48 0.72 1.02
CA ALA A 152 24.29 -0.39 1.55
C ALA A 152 24.50 -1.48 0.49
N LEU A 153 23.43 -1.87 -0.22
CA LEU A 153 23.50 -2.85 -1.31
C LEU A 153 24.40 -2.38 -2.45
N TYR A 154 24.35 -1.09 -2.80
CA TYR A 154 25.24 -0.52 -3.82
C TYR A 154 26.72 -0.55 -3.41
N GLN A 155 27.03 -0.38 -2.12
CA GLN A 155 28.40 -0.54 -1.63
C GLN A 155 28.81 -2.01 -1.61
N TYR A 156 27.95 -2.89 -1.11
CA TYR A 156 28.18 -4.34 -1.09
C TYR A 156 28.48 -4.90 -2.48
N ALA A 157 27.78 -4.42 -3.51
CA ALA A 157 27.99 -4.81 -4.90
C ALA A 157 29.41 -4.52 -5.45
N LYS A 158 30.20 -3.71 -4.75
CA LYS A 158 31.58 -3.37 -5.13
C LYS A 158 32.62 -4.15 -4.34
N GLU A 159 32.22 -4.93 -3.34
CA GLU A 159 33.15 -5.71 -2.55
C GLU A 159 33.72 -6.87 -3.36
N GLU A 160 35.02 -7.11 -3.24
CA GLU A 160 35.68 -8.26 -3.89
C GLU A 160 35.15 -9.61 -3.37
N SER A 161 34.64 -9.63 -2.14
CA SER A 161 33.98 -10.80 -1.54
C SER A 161 32.84 -11.32 -2.41
N LEU A 162 32.01 -10.42 -2.97
CA LEU A 162 30.90 -10.79 -3.83
C LEU A 162 31.37 -11.42 -5.16
N LEU A 163 32.52 -10.99 -5.69
CA LEU A 163 33.09 -11.56 -6.92
C LEU A 163 33.47 -13.04 -6.73
N THR A 164 33.74 -13.48 -5.50
CA THR A 164 34.02 -14.89 -5.21
C THR A 164 32.81 -15.79 -5.43
N GLU A 165 31.60 -15.25 -5.35
CA GLU A 165 30.35 -15.99 -5.63
C GLU A 165 30.15 -16.26 -7.12
N LEU A 166 30.86 -15.54 -8.01
CA LEU A 166 30.70 -15.69 -9.47
C LEU A 166 31.06 -17.10 -9.97
N ALA A 167 31.97 -17.80 -9.31
CA ALA A 167 32.34 -19.16 -9.72
C ALA A 167 31.24 -20.19 -9.43
N TYR A 168 30.31 -19.88 -8.53
CA TYR A 168 29.19 -20.75 -8.18
C TYR A 168 27.99 -20.57 -9.14
N TRP A 169 27.71 -19.33 -9.54
CA TRP A 169 26.58 -18.95 -10.41
C TRP A 169 26.89 -19.14 -11.90
#